data_AF-A0A6N9IWC9-F1
#
_entry.id   AF-A0A6N9IWC9-F1
#
_cell.length_a   1.000
_cell.length_b   1.000
_cell.length_c   1.000
_cell.angle_alpha   90.00
_cell.angle_beta   90.00
_cell.angle_gamma   90.00
#
_symmetry.space_group_name_H-M   'P 1'
#
loop_
_entity.id
_entity.type
_entity.pdbx_description
1 polymer ?
#
loop_
_entity_poly.entity_id
_entity_poly.type
_entity_poly.pdbx_seq_one_letter_code
_entity_poly.pdbx_strand_id
1 'polypeptide(L)'
;MIDSKALPELKKHIASLENQLSFFETKVKETPDIEPGEKGPEEERERILSLILAYQKTLPKIVEYASGPLLKNGSDPIDVSTALLRLK
;
A
#
# COMPACT_ATOMS: atom_id res chain seq x y z
N MET A 1 -0.30 4.68 15.03
CA MET A 1 -1.29 5.61 14.48
C MET A 1 -0.56 6.88 14.04
N ILE A 2 -0.82 7.33 12.82
CA ILE A 2 -0.32 8.60 12.28
C ILE A 2 -1.12 9.75 12.90
N ASP A 3 -0.52 10.94 13.01
CA ASP A 3 -1.23 12.16 13.38
C ASP A 3 -2.49 12.34 12.50
N SER A 4 -3.64 12.61 13.12
CA SER A 4 -4.90 12.81 12.40
C SER A 4 -4.81 13.94 11.37
N LYS A 5 -3.89 14.90 11.56
CA LYS A 5 -3.58 15.97 10.59
C LYS A 5 -2.77 15.49 9.38
N ALA A 6 -1.98 14.43 9.55
CA ALA A 6 -1.16 13.84 8.49
C ALA A 6 -1.89 12.71 7.73
N LEU A 7 -2.98 12.17 8.27
CA LEU A 7 -3.81 11.16 7.61
C LEU A 7 -4.37 11.60 6.24
N PRO A 8 -4.87 12.83 6.05
CA PRO A 8 -5.29 13.32 4.73
C PRO A 8 -4.16 13.36 3.70
N GLU A 9 -2.95 13.72 4.14
CA GLU A 9 -1.76 13.77 3.29
C GLU A 9 -1.33 12.36 2.88
N LEU A 10 -1.30 11.41 3.82
CA LEU A 10 -1.07 10.00 3.51
C LEU A 10 -2.07 9.48 2.47
N LYS A 11 -3.37 9.77 2.62
CA LYS A 11 -4.40 9.37 1.65
C LYS A 11 -4.13 9.93 0.25
N LYS A 12 -3.68 11.19 0.15
CA LYS A 12 -3.31 11.79 -1.14
C LYS A 12 -2.12 11.09 -1.79
N HIS A 13 -1.09 10.77 -1.01
CA HIS A 13 0.07 10.04 -1.52
C HIS A 13 -0.29 8.62 -1.98
N ILE A 14 -1.13 7.90 -1.22
CA ILE A 14 -1.61 6.58 -1.61
C ILE A 14 -2.40 6.65 -2.93
N ALA A 15 -3.34 7.60 -3.06
CA ALA A 15 -4.07 7.79 -4.31
C ALA A 15 -3.16 8.14 -5.50
N SER A 16 -2.12 8.94 -5.27
CA SER A 16 -1.10 9.24 -6.30
C SER A 16 -0.36 7.98 -6.73
N LEU A 17 0.03 7.12 -5.79
CA LEU A 17 0.72 5.86 -6.07
C LEU A 17 -0.18 4.88 -6.83
N GLU A 18 -1.47 4.80 -6.47
CA GLU A 18 -2.44 3.97 -7.18
C GLU A 18 -2.57 4.39 -8.65
N ASN A 19 -2.67 5.70 -8.91
CA ASN A 19 -2.71 6.24 -10.27
C ASN A 19 -1.43 5.95 -11.06
N GLN A 20 -0.26 6.10 -10.42
CA GLN A 20 1.03 5.82 -11.04
C GLN A 20 1.18 4.32 -11.38
N LEU A 21 0.76 3.43 -10.48
CA LEU A 21 0.79 1.99 -10.72
C LEU A 21 -0.16 1.59 -11.85
N SER A 22 -1.37 2.17 -11.90
CA SER A 22 -2.31 1.93 -13.00
C SER A 22 -1.75 2.41 -14.34
N PHE A 23 -1.14 3.60 -14.37
CA PHE A 23 -0.47 4.09 -15.57
C PHE A 23 0.67 3.17 -16.01
N PHE A 24 1.49 2.70 -15.06
CA PHE A 24 2.60 1.81 -15.35
C PHE A 24 2.11 0.44 -15.86
N GLU A 25 1.03 -0.10 -15.28
CA GLU A 25 0.37 -1.32 -15.75
C GLU A 25 -0.05 -1.20 -17.22
N THR A 26 -0.71 -0.10 -17.59
CA THR A 26 -1.09 0.18 -18.98
C THR A 26 0.13 0.23 -19.88
N LYS A 27 1.21 0.92 -19.47
CA LYS A 27 2.44 0.99 -20.26
C LYS A 27 3.12 -0.37 -20.44
N VAL A 28 3.15 -1.20 -19.41
CA VAL A 28 3.72 -2.56 -19.49
C VAL A 28 2.87 -3.46 -20.39
N LYS A 29 1.55 -3.27 -20.45
CA LYS A 29 0.68 -4.02 -21.37
C LYS A 29 0.82 -3.57 -22.82
N GLU A 30 0.98 -2.27 -23.05
CA GLU A 30 1.00 -1.67 -24.39
C GLU A 30 2.38 -1.65 -25.03
N THR A 31 3.46 -1.77 -24.25
CA THR A 31 4.82 -1.71 -24.81
C THR A 31 5.13 -2.95 -25.65
N PRO A 32 5.46 -2.79 -26.94
CA PRO A 32 5.85 -3.93 -27.77
C PRO A 32 7.22 -4.49 -27.34
N ASP A 33 8.09 -3.61 -26.85
CA ASP A 33 9.43 -3.95 -26.41
C ASP A 33 9.50 -3.91 -24.88
N ILE A 34 10.01 -4.99 -24.31
CA ILE A 34 10.36 -5.08 -22.90
C ILE A 34 11.73 -5.72 -22.82
N GLU A 35 12.57 -5.20 -21.92
CA GLU A 35 13.89 -5.78 -21.70
C GLU A 35 13.69 -7.22 -21.20
N PRO A 36 14.28 -8.24 -21.86
CA PRO A 36 14.08 -9.61 -21.46
C PRO A 36 14.82 -9.91 -20.15
N GLY A 37 14.13 -10.57 -19.23
CA GLY A 37 14.77 -11.22 -18.08
C GLY A 37 15.41 -12.56 -18.47
N GLU A 38 15.73 -13.39 -17.47
CA GLU A 38 16.39 -14.69 -17.68
C GLU A 38 15.63 -15.64 -18.63
N LYS A 39 14.30 -15.49 -18.70
CA LYS A 39 13.41 -16.39 -19.45
C LYS A 39 12.74 -15.72 -20.65
N GLY A 40 13.15 -14.50 -20.99
CA GLY A 40 12.64 -13.76 -22.15
C GLY A 40 11.64 -12.65 -21.81
N PRO A 41 11.17 -11.93 -22.85
CA PRO A 41 10.43 -10.68 -22.68
C PRO A 41 9.01 -10.90 -22.11
N GLU A 42 8.27 -11.90 -22.57
CA GLU A 42 6.90 -12.11 -22.11
C GLU A 42 6.82 -12.59 -20.66
N GLU A 43 7.76 -13.45 -20.23
CA GLU A 43 7.84 -13.82 -18.81
C GLU A 43 8.21 -12.63 -17.92
N GLU A 44 9.10 -11.75 -18.38
CA GLU A 44 9.45 -10.53 -17.67
C GLU A 44 8.26 -9.57 -17.56
N ARG A 45 7.45 -9.48 -18.63
CA ARG A 45 6.19 -8.73 -18.63
C ARG A 45 5.22 -9.27 -17.59
N GLU A 46 4.99 -10.58 -17.56
CA GLU A 46 4.13 -11.22 -16.58
C GLU A 46 4.62 -11.01 -15.14
N ARG A 47 5.94 -11.08 -14.92
CA ARG A 47 6.58 -10.82 -13.63
C ARG A 47 6.31 -9.38 -13.16
N ILE A 48 6.52 -8.40 -14.03
CA ILE A 48 6.28 -6.98 -13.72
C ILE A 48 4.80 -6.73 -13.43
N LEU A 49 3.89 -7.26 -14.26
CA LEU A 49 2.45 -7.12 -14.04
C LEU A 49 2.01 -7.75 -12.71
N SER A 50 2.57 -8.91 -12.36
CA SER A 50 2.29 -9.57 -11.08
C SER A 50 2.73 -8.72 -9.88
N LEU A 51 3.89 -8.06 -9.97
CA LEU A 51 4.36 -7.13 -8.93
C LEU A 51 3.45 -5.92 -8.80
N ILE A 52 3.04 -5.31 -9.92
CA ILE A 52 2.12 -4.16 -9.91
C ILE A 52 0.80 -4.53 -9.22
N LEU A 53 0.21 -5.67 -9.58
CA LEU A 53 -1.03 -6.17 -8.97
C LEU A 53 -0.86 -6.43 -7.46
N ALA A 54 0.29 -6.94 -7.03
CA ALA A 54 0.58 -7.15 -5.61
C ALA A 54 0.63 -5.82 -4.83
N TYR A 55 1.25 -4.79 -5.40
CA TYR A 55 1.30 -3.46 -4.79
C TYR A 55 -0.08 -2.79 -4.75
N GLN A 56 -0.84 -2.83 -5.84
CA GLN A 56 -2.21 -2.30 -5.89
C GLN A 56 -3.11 -2.93 -4.81
N LYS A 57 -2.96 -4.23 -4.52
CA LYS A 57 -3.69 -4.91 -3.43
C LYS A 57 -3.24 -4.50 -2.02
N THR A 58 -2.03 -3.98 -1.88
CA THR A 58 -1.42 -3.68 -0.57
C THR A 58 -1.64 -2.22 -0.17
N LEU A 59 -1.64 -1.29 -1.13
CA LEU A 59 -1.77 0.15 -0.88
C LEU A 59 -3.01 0.54 -0.04
N PRO A 60 -4.22 0.04 -0.30
CA PRO A 60 -5.40 0.38 0.52
C PRO A 60 -5.25 -0.04 1.98
N LYS A 61 -4.58 -1.17 2.25
CA LYS A 61 -4.38 -1.70 3.59
C LYS A 61 -3.48 -0.79 4.44
N ILE A 62 -2.58 -0.04 3.82
CA ILE A 62 -1.70 0.90 4.52
C ILE A 62 -2.54 2.01 5.18
N VAL A 63 -3.58 2.50 4.50
CA VAL A 63 -4.48 3.51 5.05
C VAL A 63 -5.28 2.93 6.22
N GLU A 64 -5.77 1.70 6.12
CA GLU A 64 -6.48 1.01 7.20
C GLU A 64 -5.58 0.85 8.44
N TYR A 65 -4.36 0.32 8.27
CA TYR A 65 -3.42 0.17 9.39
C TYR A 65 -3.00 1.51 10.02
N ALA A 66 -2.88 2.55 9.20
CA ALA A 66 -2.51 3.89 9.65
C ALA A 66 -3.65 4.57 10.44
N SER A 67 -4.91 4.29 10.09
CA SER A 67 -6.12 4.89 10.67
C SER A 67 -6.74 4.11 11.83
N GLY A 68 -6.32 2.85 12.04
CA GLY A 68 -6.86 1.97 13.08
C GLY A 68 -6.43 2.29 14.52
N PRO A 69 -7.08 1.67 15.52
CA PRO A 69 -6.74 1.84 16.93
C PRO A 69 -5.34 1.32 17.25
N LEU A 70 -4.72 1.81 18.33
CA LEU A 70 -3.50 1.20 18.87
C LEU A 70 -3.82 -0.24 19.28
N LEU A 71 -2.97 -1.20 18.92
CA LEU A 71 -3.16 -2.61 19.26
C LEU A 71 -2.11 -3.07 20.29
N LYS A 72 -2.55 -3.76 21.33
CA LYS A 72 -1.72 -4.51 22.26
C LYS A 72 -1.34 -5.83 21.58
N ASN A 73 -0.04 -6.12 21.54
CA ASN A 73 0.53 -7.32 20.91
C ASN A 73 0.11 -7.52 19.43
N GLY A 74 -0.31 -6.46 18.73
CA GLY A 74 -0.69 -6.51 17.32
C GLY A 74 -2.10 -7.03 17.02
N SER A 75 -2.88 -7.44 18.02
CA SER A 75 -4.24 -7.99 17.81
C SER A 75 -5.33 -7.26 18.58
N ASP A 76 -5.05 -6.79 19.80
CA ASP A 76 -6.13 -6.36 20.71
C ASP A 76 -6.19 -4.83 20.78
N PRO A 77 -7.31 -4.18 20.42
CA PRO A 77 -7.43 -2.73 20.53
C PRO A 77 -7.19 -2.24 21.96
N ILE A 78 -6.29 -1.28 22.11
CA ILE A 78 -6.03 -0.57 23.36
C ILE A 78 -7.11 0.49 23.52
N ASP A 79 -7.92 0.36 24.57
CA ASP A 79 -8.74 1.47 25.05
C ASP A 79 -7.85 2.50 25.74
N VAL A 80 -7.46 3.52 24.97
CA VAL A 80 -6.58 4.61 25.43
C VAL A 80 -7.23 5.39 26.58
N SER A 81 -8.56 5.50 26.62
CA SER A 81 -9.29 6.22 27.68
C SER A 81 -9.14 5.50 29.02
N THR A 82 -9.34 4.19 29.02
CA THR A 82 -9.15 3.35 30.21
C THR A 82 -7.68 3.27 30.62
N ALA A 83 -6.74 3.25 29.66
CA ALA A 83 -5.30 3.23 29.96
C ALA A 83 -4.81 4.52 30.63
N LEU A 84 -5.28 5.69 30.16
CA LEU A 84 -4.93 6.99 30.73
C LEU A 84 -5.50 7.18 32.15
N LEU A 85 -6.68 6.62 32.44
CA LEU A 85 -7.27 6.64 33.78
C LEU A 85 -6.45 5.84 34.81
N ARG A 86 -5.72 4.80 34.38
CA ARG A 86 -4.86 3.97 35.26
C ARG A 86 -3.48 4.58 35.54
N LEU A 87 -3.12 5.66 34.84
CA LEU A 87 -1.85 6.38 35.02
C LEU A 87 -1.98 7.58 35.97
N LYS A 88 -3.19 7.92 36.40
CA LYS A 88 -3.48 8.86 37.49
C LYS A 88 -3.54 8.12 38.82
#